data_AF-A0AAU5S7X2-F1
#
_entry.id   AF-A0AAU5S7X2-F1
#
_cell.length_a   1.000
_cell.length_b   1.000
_cell.length_c   1.000
_cell.angle_alpha   90.00
_cell.angle_beta   90.00
_cell.angle_gamma   90.00
#
_symmetry.space_group_name_H-M   'P 1'
#
loop_
_entity.id
_entity.type
_entity.pdbx_description
1 polymer ?
#
loop_
_entity_poly.entity_id
_entity_poly.type
_entity_poly.pdbx_seq_one_letter_code
_entity_poly.pdbx_strand_id
1 'polypeptide(L)'
;MAGHMRCGYVAGAVLAAAVLAGCGSGGHGDGHGSGTAQGAGRTPATTAAATSTAPAPAPPPVPPATASIPTTATTPATASPSAATTDLHACYDGTCEITVSRPVTVPVDGRFGFSAFKVTHIGPDGVTIEANGAGTHLESGVSPGGTAALNGISVRVRSVHGGTADLSISHR
;
A
#
# COMPACT_ATOMS: atom_id res chain seq x y z
N MET A 1 12.59 -36.90 -42.90
CA MET A 1 13.27 -36.09 -43.93
C MET A 1 13.41 -34.69 -43.37
N ALA A 2 14.66 -34.22 -43.26
CA ALA A 2 15.12 -32.88 -42.81
C ALA A 2 14.72 -32.44 -41.38
N GLY A 3 15.60 -31.98 -40.48
CA GLY A 3 17.03 -31.68 -40.58
C GLY A 3 17.34 -30.27 -40.05
N HIS A 4 18.04 -30.21 -38.91
CA HIS A 4 18.89 -29.10 -38.41
C HIS A 4 18.15 -27.79 -37.99
N MET A 5 18.60 -26.96 -37.06
CA MET A 5 19.98 -26.62 -36.70
C MET A 5 20.05 -25.96 -35.30
N ARG A 6 21.16 -26.23 -34.62
CA ARG A 6 21.54 -25.87 -33.24
C ARG A 6 21.99 -24.41 -33.13
N CYS A 7 21.97 -23.85 -31.92
CA CYS A 7 23.14 -23.13 -31.40
C CYS A 7 23.08 -23.03 -29.87
N GLY A 8 23.82 -23.91 -29.19
CA GLY A 8 24.20 -23.68 -27.80
C GLY A 8 25.28 -22.61 -27.75
N TYR A 9 25.23 -21.74 -26.74
CA TYR A 9 26.32 -20.83 -26.42
C TYR A 9 26.87 -21.22 -25.05
N VAL A 10 28.07 -21.80 -25.06
CA VAL A 10 28.85 -22.15 -23.89
C VAL A 10 29.93 -21.08 -23.71
N ALA A 11 30.11 -20.66 -22.46
CA ALA A 11 31.30 -20.05 -21.85
C ALA A 11 31.87 -18.74 -22.42
N GLY A 12 31.74 -17.70 -21.61
CA GLY A 12 32.68 -16.58 -21.55
C GLY A 12 32.86 -16.14 -20.10
N ALA A 13 33.81 -16.76 -19.40
CA ALA A 13 34.31 -16.26 -18.12
C ALA A 13 35.47 -15.31 -18.42
N VAL A 14 35.35 -14.01 -18.09
CA VAL A 14 36.50 -13.10 -17.94
C VAL A 14 36.25 -12.09 -16.81
N LEU A 15 37.12 -12.22 -15.82
CA LEU A 15 37.62 -11.32 -14.77
C LEU A 15 37.06 -9.88 -14.57
N ALA A 16 36.69 -9.65 -13.29
CA ALA A 16 37.20 -8.64 -12.35
C ALA A 16 37.26 -7.14 -12.72
N ALA A 17 36.55 -6.33 -11.94
CA ALA A 17 37.10 -5.14 -11.26
C ALA A 17 36.21 -4.74 -10.07
N ALA A 18 36.79 -4.69 -8.88
CA ALA A 18 36.21 -4.06 -7.69
C ALA A 18 36.46 -2.55 -7.74
N VAL A 19 35.47 -1.74 -7.38
CA VAL A 19 35.69 -0.37 -6.91
C VAL A 19 34.68 -0.02 -5.83
N LEU A 20 35.22 0.24 -4.64
CA LEU A 20 34.56 0.84 -3.49
C LEU A 20 34.35 2.34 -3.76
N ALA A 21 33.14 2.84 -3.53
CA ALA A 21 32.93 4.26 -3.19
C ALA A 21 31.59 4.41 -2.45
N GLY A 22 31.68 4.55 -1.12
CA GLY A 22 30.60 5.14 -0.33
C GLY A 22 30.69 6.67 -0.35
N CYS A 23 29.59 7.35 -0.08
CA CYS A 23 29.56 8.60 0.69
C CYS A 23 28.11 8.93 1.05
N GLY A 24 27.82 9.02 2.35
CA GLY A 24 26.60 9.60 2.88
C GLY A 24 26.75 11.12 3.05
N SER A 25 25.63 11.85 2.94
CA SER A 25 25.60 13.28 3.19
C SER A 25 24.43 13.61 4.13
N GLY A 26 24.75 13.84 5.40
CA GLY A 26 23.89 14.55 6.34
C GLY A 26 24.06 16.06 6.17
N GLY A 27 23.00 16.81 6.43
CA GLY A 27 23.01 18.28 6.45
C GLY A 27 22.10 18.81 7.54
N HIS A 28 22.70 19.19 8.67
CA HIS A 28 22.13 20.06 9.72
C HIS A 28 22.19 21.52 9.26
N GLY A 29 21.19 22.32 9.61
CA GLY A 29 21.18 23.75 9.36
C GLY A 29 20.13 24.49 10.19
N ASP A 30 20.39 24.62 11.49
CA ASP A 30 19.66 25.51 12.39
C ASP A 30 20.13 26.96 12.18
N GLY A 31 19.22 27.83 11.71
CA GLY A 31 19.47 29.25 11.52
C GLY A 31 18.70 30.11 12.52
N HIS A 32 19.28 30.35 13.69
CA HIS A 32 18.86 31.43 14.60
C HIS A 32 19.46 32.76 14.12
N GLY A 33 18.62 33.73 13.79
CA GLY A 33 19.00 35.11 13.55
C GLY A 33 18.22 36.05 14.45
N SER A 34 18.88 36.59 15.48
CA SER A 34 18.35 37.61 16.40
C SER A 34 19.22 38.87 16.32
N GLY A 35 18.59 40.05 16.36
CA GLY A 35 19.21 41.35 16.64
C GLY A 35 18.52 42.50 15.87
N THR A 36 17.65 43.34 16.46
CA THR A 36 17.90 44.58 17.27
C THR A 36 18.69 45.66 16.52
N ALA A 37 18.38 46.96 16.46
CA ALA A 37 17.30 47.84 16.96
C ALA A 37 17.48 49.26 16.35
N GLN A 38 16.58 50.20 16.69
CA GLN A 38 16.66 51.69 16.61
C GLN A 38 16.42 52.35 15.24
N GLY A 39 15.69 53.46 15.05
CA GLY A 39 14.90 54.35 15.91
C GLY A 39 14.59 55.68 15.17
N ALA A 40 13.50 56.35 15.55
CA ALA A 40 13.10 57.76 15.32
C ALA A 40 12.45 58.25 14.00
N GLY A 41 11.17 58.66 14.12
CA GLY A 41 10.71 60.01 13.75
C GLY A 41 9.80 60.19 12.52
N ARG A 42 8.50 60.45 12.77
CA ARG A 42 7.59 61.48 12.15
C ARG A 42 6.12 61.03 12.10
N THR A 43 5.24 61.79 12.76
CA THR A 43 3.79 61.94 12.45
C THR A 43 3.63 63.13 11.50
N PRO A 44 2.69 63.16 10.51
CA PRO A 44 1.26 63.33 10.84
C PRO A 44 0.21 62.76 9.82
N ALA A 45 -1.05 62.79 10.28
CA ALA A 45 -2.28 63.12 9.53
C ALA A 45 -2.97 62.11 8.58
N THR A 46 -4.18 61.69 9.00
CA THR A 46 -5.46 61.58 8.27
C THR A 46 -5.55 60.73 6.99
N THR A 47 -6.40 59.69 7.00
CA THR A 47 -7.72 59.64 6.32
C THR A 47 -8.27 58.20 6.39
N ALA A 48 -9.58 58.09 6.65
CA ALA A 48 -10.33 56.86 6.79
C ALA A 48 -10.38 56.03 5.49
N ALA A 49 -10.38 54.70 5.64
CA ALA A 49 -11.09 53.79 4.74
C ALA A 49 -11.45 52.52 5.51
N ALA A 50 -12.71 52.45 5.93
CA ALA A 50 -13.34 51.21 6.37
C ALA A 50 -13.24 50.17 5.24
N THR A 51 -12.59 49.05 5.53
CA THR A 51 -12.78 47.83 4.73
C THR A 51 -13.51 46.83 5.60
N SER A 52 -14.80 46.73 5.29
CA SER A 52 -15.72 45.72 5.79
C SER A 52 -15.07 44.35 5.70
N THR A 53 -14.79 43.75 6.85
CA THR A 53 -14.62 42.29 6.95
C THR A 53 -15.97 41.68 6.60
N ALA A 54 -16.10 41.24 5.35
CA ALA A 54 -17.24 40.44 4.93
C ALA A 54 -17.29 39.18 5.82
N PRO A 55 -18.45 38.85 6.43
CA PRO A 55 -18.60 37.60 7.15
C PRO A 55 -18.40 36.45 6.17
N ALA A 56 -17.46 35.56 6.49
CA ALA A 56 -17.29 34.31 5.77
C ALA A 56 -18.63 33.55 5.75
N PRO A 57 -19.04 32.96 4.62
CA PRO A 57 -20.24 32.15 4.55
C PRO A 57 -20.15 31.00 5.55
N ALA A 58 -21.19 30.85 6.35
CA ALA A 58 -21.32 29.78 7.33
C ALA A 58 -21.15 28.41 6.62
N PRO A 59 -20.45 27.45 7.25
CA PRO A 59 -20.38 26.09 6.72
C PRO A 59 -21.80 25.50 6.63
N PRO A 60 -22.10 24.70 5.59
CA PRO A 60 -23.38 24.03 5.49
C PRO A 60 -23.63 23.12 6.70
N PRO A 61 -24.89 22.89 7.09
CA PRO A 61 -25.23 21.99 8.19
C PRO A 61 -24.71 20.58 7.87
N VAL A 62 -23.81 20.08 8.73
CA VAL A 62 -23.35 18.69 8.70
C VAL A 62 -24.58 17.83 9.04
N PRO A 63 -25.00 16.89 8.19
CA PRO A 63 -26.10 15.99 8.50
C PRO A 63 -25.77 15.17 9.76
N PRO A 64 -26.78 14.76 10.56
CA PRO A 64 -26.54 14.00 11.77
C PRO A 64 -25.80 12.71 11.45
N ALA A 65 -24.71 12.47 12.20
CA ALA A 65 -24.02 11.19 12.24
C ALA A 65 -25.04 10.10 12.60
N THR A 66 -25.49 9.37 11.58
CA THR A 66 -26.34 8.21 11.78
C THR A 66 -25.47 7.16 12.43
N ALA A 67 -25.77 6.85 13.69
CA ALA A 67 -25.13 5.80 14.47
C ALA A 67 -25.10 4.51 13.64
N SER A 68 -23.91 4.16 13.13
CA SER A 68 -23.69 2.88 12.47
C SER A 68 -23.64 1.83 13.57
N ILE A 69 -24.78 1.20 13.79
CA ILE A 69 -24.92 0.01 14.62
C ILE A 69 -23.94 -1.04 14.07
N PRO A 70 -22.93 -1.53 14.83
CA PRO A 70 -22.08 -2.61 14.35
C PRO A 70 -22.94 -3.86 14.26
N THR A 71 -23.39 -4.16 13.04
CA THR A 71 -24.07 -5.42 12.77
C THR A 71 -22.97 -6.47 12.79
N THR A 72 -22.88 -7.23 13.88
CA THR A 72 -22.06 -8.44 13.97
C THR A 72 -22.63 -9.48 13.03
N ALA A 73 -22.36 -9.29 11.74
CA ALA A 73 -22.63 -10.25 10.71
C ALA A 73 -21.55 -11.34 10.78
N THR A 74 -21.72 -12.28 11.71
CA THR A 74 -21.10 -13.60 11.62
C THR A 74 -21.80 -14.34 10.49
N THR A 75 -21.54 -13.94 9.25
CA THR A 75 -21.98 -14.71 8.09
C THR A 75 -20.97 -15.84 7.89
N PRO A 76 -21.40 -17.11 7.87
CA PRO A 76 -20.55 -18.19 7.40
C PRO A 76 -20.12 -17.83 5.98
N ALA A 77 -18.82 -17.70 5.75
CA ALA A 77 -18.29 -17.45 4.41
C ALA A 77 -18.64 -18.66 3.54
N THR A 78 -19.71 -18.56 2.76
CA THR A 78 -19.98 -19.44 1.63
C THR A 78 -18.73 -19.43 0.77
N ALA A 79 -17.96 -20.53 0.81
CA ALA A 79 -16.77 -20.70 0.01
C ALA A 79 -17.18 -20.60 -1.47
N SER A 80 -16.94 -19.43 -2.05
CA SER A 80 -17.16 -19.16 -3.48
C SER A 80 -16.29 -20.14 -4.28
N PRO A 81 -16.80 -20.73 -5.38
CA PRO A 81 -16.03 -21.67 -6.19
C PRO A 81 -14.73 -21.01 -6.64
N SER A 82 -13.60 -21.65 -6.27
CA SER A 82 -12.23 -21.11 -6.33
C SER A 82 -12.01 -20.22 -7.54
N ALA A 83 -11.88 -18.93 -7.28
CA ALA A 83 -11.43 -17.95 -8.24
C ALA A 83 -9.90 -17.97 -8.43
N ALA A 84 -9.23 -18.85 -7.69
CA ALA A 84 -7.81 -19.11 -7.75
C ALA A 84 -7.54 -20.35 -8.60
N THR A 85 -6.53 -20.28 -9.47
CA THR A 85 -6.08 -21.42 -10.29
C THR A 85 -5.13 -22.36 -9.56
N THR A 86 -4.70 -22.00 -8.35
CA THR A 86 -3.77 -22.76 -7.49
C THR A 86 -4.48 -23.16 -6.19
N ASP A 87 -4.03 -24.26 -5.60
CA ASP A 87 -4.48 -24.71 -4.28
C ASP A 87 -4.15 -23.66 -3.21
N LEU A 88 -5.20 -23.09 -2.59
CA LEU A 88 -5.06 -22.03 -1.61
C LEU A 88 -4.52 -22.54 -0.26
N HIS A 89 -4.63 -23.83 0.00
CA HIS A 89 -4.12 -24.43 1.23
C HIS A 89 -2.58 -24.50 1.22
N ALA A 90 -1.97 -24.45 0.04
CA ALA A 90 -0.52 -24.24 -0.10
C ALA A 90 -0.03 -22.92 0.52
N CYS A 91 -0.92 -21.94 0.74
CA CYS A 91 -0.59 -20.67 1.38
C CYS A 91 -0.60 -20.72 2.91
N TYR A 92 -0.94 -21.86 3.52
CA TYR A 92 -1.13 -21.96 4.96
C TYR A 92 0.10 -21.49 5.75
N ASP A 93 1.30 -21.90 5.33
CA ASP A 93 2.56 -21.50 5.96
C ASP A 93 2.95 -20.03 5.73
N GLY A 94 2.15 -19.28 4.97
CA GLY A 94 2.44 -17.89 4.59
C GLY A 94 3.45 -17.80 3.45
N THR A 95 3.59 -18.83 2.62
CA THR A 95 4.50 -18.81 1.45
C THR A 95 3.89 -19.59 0.29
N CYS A 96 3.49 -18.89 -0.78
CA CYS A 96 2.88 -19.48 -1.97
C CYS A 96 2.84 -18.47 -3.12
N GLU A 97 2.56 -18.94 -4.33
CA GLU A 97 2.17 -18.11 -5.47
C GLU A 97 0.77 -18.55 -5.94
N ILE A 98 -0.13 -17.58 -6.10
CA ILE A 98 -1.50 -17.82 -6.53
C ILE A 98 -1.90 -16.80 -7.59
N THR A 99 -2.74 -17.24 -8.52
CA THR A 99 -3.35 -16.35 -9.51
C THR A 99 -4.84 -16.28 -9.22
N VAL A 100 -5.38 -15.07 -9.04
CA VAL A 100 -6.77 -14.84 -8.64
C VAL A 100 -7.50 -13.95 -9.65
N SER A 101 -8.73 -14.31 -9.98
CA SER A 101 -9.56 -13.60 -10.98
C SER A 101 -10.83 -12.98 -10.39
N ARG A 102 -11.19 -13.36 -9.17
CA ARG A 102 -12.36 -12.86 -8.42
C ARG A 102 -12.02 -12.86 -6.93
N PRO A 103 -12.83 -12.19 -6.10
CA PRO A 103 -12.62 -12.18 -4.66
C PRO A 103 -12.52 -13.59 -4.06
N VAL A 104 -11.52 -13.80 -3.20
CA VAL A 104 -11.19 -15.13 -2.65
C VAL A 104 -10.65 -15.02 -1.24
N THR A 105 -10.88 -16.06 -0.43
CA THR A 105 -10.33 -16.18 0.93
C THR A 105 -9.15 -17.15 0.90
N VAL A 106 -7.98 -16.71 1.37
CA VAL A 106 -6.75 -17.49 1.42
C VAL A 106 -6.49 -17.86 2.89
N PRO A 107 -6.49 -19.16 3.24
CA PRO A 107 -6.19 -19.61 4.59
C PRO A 107 -4.71 -19.43 4.90
N VAL A 108 -4.40 -19.02 6.13
CA VAL A 108 -3.04 -18.92 6.64
C VAL A 108 -2.98 -19.42 8.09
N ASP A 109 -1.78 -19.72 8.56
CA ASP A 109 -1.56 -20.10 9.95
C ASP A 109 -1.93 -18.96 10.91
N GLY A 110 -2.65 -19.28 11.99
CA GLY A 110 -3.12 -18.29 12.96
C GLY A 110 -2.00 -17.51 13.68
N ARG A 111 -0.74 -17.96 13.59
CA ARG A 111 0.44 -17.27 14.14
C ARG A 111 0.61 -15.83 13.62
N PHE A 112 0.03 -15.51 12.47
CA PHE A 112 0.06 -14.17 11.88
C PHE A 112 -1.03 -13.23 12.46
N GLY A 113 -1.77 -13.68 13.47
CA GLY A 113 -2.83 -12.90 14.13
C GLY A 113 -4.20 -12.98 13.43
N PHE A 114 -4.28 -13.67 12.30
CA PHE A 114 -5.51 -14.00 11.57
C PHE A 114 -5.37 -15.39 10.94
N SER A 115 -6.48 -16.11 10.77
CA SER A 115 -6.47 -17.47 10.17
C SER A 115 -6.70 -17.46 8.66
N ALA A 116 -7.04 -16.30 8.09
CA ALA A 116 -7.21 -16.11 6.66
C ALA A 116 -7.17 -14.62 6.31
N PHE A 117 -6.77 -14.30 5.09
CA PHE A 117 -6.99 -13.00 4.48
C PHE A 117 -7.86 -13.15 3.22
N LYS A 118 -8.51 -12.08 2.81
CA LYS A 118 -9.41 -12.00 1.67
C LYS A 118 -8.86 -11.04 0.65
N VAL A 119 -8.87 -11.47 -0.60
CA VAL A 119 -8.81 -10.54 -1.73
C VAL A 119 -10.24 -10.09 -2.00
N THR A 120 -10.55 -8.81 -1.76
CA THR A 120 -11.92 -8.27 -1.85
C THR A 120 -12.19 -7.59 -3.18
N HIS A 121 -11.15 -7.06 -3.84
CA HIS A 121 -11.26 -6.40 -5.13
C HIS A 121 -10.03 -6.65 -6.00
N ILE A 122 -10.23 -6.82 -7.30
CA ILE A 122 -9.18 -6.97 -8.31
C ILE A 122 -9.57 -6.08 -9.49
N GLY A 123 -8.72 -5.11 -9.82
CA GLY A 123 -8.96 -4.15 -10.90
C GLY A 123 -7.66 -3.70 -11.56
N PRO A 124 -7.73 -2.87 -12.62
CA PRO A 124 -6.55 -2.41 -13.34
C PRO A 124 -5.57 -1.63 -12.45
N ASP A 125 -6.09 -0.96 -11.41
CA ASP A 125 -5.30 -0.17 -10.46
C ASP A 125 -4.62 -1.02 -9.37
N GLY A 126 -4.97 -2.31 -9.25
CA GLY A 126 -4.40 -3.22 -8.26
C GLY A 126 -5.41 -4.14 -7.58
N VAL A 127 -5.04 -4.57 -6.36
CA VAL A 127 -5.77 -5.54 -5.56
C VAL A 127 -6.04 -4.95 -4.17
N THR A 128 -7.25 -5.14 -3.66
CA THR A 128 -7.58 -4.83 -2.25
C THR A 128 -7.57 -6.11 -1.44
N ILE A 129 -6.88 -6.08 -0.31
CA ILE A 129 -6.70 -7.20 0.60
C ILE A 129 -7.23 -6.80 1.97
N GLU A 130 -8.00 -7.69 2.58
CA GLU A 130 -8.58 -7.54 3.92
C GLU A 130 -8.18 -8.74 4.79
N ALA A 131 -7.75 -8.52 6.03
CA ALA A 131 -7.50 -9.59 6.98
C ALA A 131 -8.23 -9.31 8.30
N ASN A 132 -8.86 -10.34 8.85
CA ASN A 132 -9.62 -10.27 10.10
C ASN A 132 -9.10 -11.31 11.09
N GLY A 133 -8.80 -10.86 12.30
CA GLY A 133 -8.20 -11.65 13.36
C GLY A 133 -8.82 -11.38 14.72
N ALA A 134 -8.26 -11.96 15.78
CA ALA A 134 -8.74 -11.79 17.16
C ALA A 134 -8.57 -10.34 17.64
N GLY A 135 -9.54 -9.47 17.31
CA GLY A 135 -9.53 -8.04 17.63
C GLY A 135 -8.72 -7.18 16.65
N THR A 136 -8.35 -7.71 15.48
CA THR A 136 -7.57 -6.97 14.48
C THR A 136 -8.29 -6.98 13.13
N HIS A 137 -8.35 -5.82 12.49
CA HIS A 137 -8.84 -5.66 11.13
C HIS A 137 -7.79 -4.88 10.34
N LEU A 138 -7.38 -5.45 9.21
CA LEU A 138 -6.40 -4.85 8.30
C LEU A 138 -7.01 -4.76 6.92
N GLU A 139 -6.85 -3.62 6.27
CA GLU A 139 -7.18 -3.44 4.86
C GLU A 139 -6.00 -2.75 4.16
N SER A 140 -5.66 -3.22 2.96
CA SER A 140 -4.60 -2.63 2.16
C SER A 140 -4.89 -2.75 0.67
N GLY A 141 -4.79 -1.63 -0.05
CA GLY A 141 -4.77 -1.59 -1.50
C GLY A 141 -3.34 -1.66 -2.03
N VAL A 142 -3.09 -2.54 -3.01
CA VAL A 142 -1.76 -2.77 -3.57
C VAL A 142 -1.80 -2.66 -5.08
N SER A 143 -1.06 -1.70 -5.63
CA SER A 143 -0.90 -1.53 -7.06
C SER A 143 0.02 -2.59 -7.69
N PRO A 144 -0.07 -2.85 -9.00
CA PRO A 144 0.82 -3.78 -9.69
C PRO A 144 2.31 -3.48 -9.42
N GLY A 145 3.07 -4.51 -9.06
CA GLY A 145 4.47 -4.40 -8.64
C GLY A 145 4.69 -4.07 -7.16
N GLY A 146 3.64 -3.64 -6.46
CA GLY A 146 3.66 -3.28 -5.04
C GLY A 146 3.59 -4.46 -4.08
N THR A 147 3.71 -4.18 -2.78
CA THR A 147 3.65 -5.19 -1.71
C THR A 147 2.91 -4.64 -0.49
N ALA A 148 1.91 -5.38 -0.01
CA ALA A 148 1.31 -5.16 1.31
C ALA A 148 2.06 -5.97 2.38
N ALA A 149 2.11 -5.44 3.59
CA ALA A 149 2.57 -6.16 4.78
C ALA A 149 1.41 -6.31 5.77
N LEU A 150 1.16 -7.54 6.22
CA LEU A 150 0.05 -7.93 7.09
C LEU A 150 0.60 -8.80 8.23
N ASN A 151 0.88 -8.21 9.40
CA ASN A 151 1.36 -8.91 10.62
C ASN A 151 2.39 -10.04 10.36
N GLY A 152 3.47 -9.73 9.64
CA GLY A 152 4.54 -10.69 9.33
C GLY A 152 4.39 -11.44 8.00
N ILE A 153 3.27 -11.29 7.30
CA ILE A 153 3.11 -11.75 5.90
C ILE A 153 3.32 -10.58 4.95
N SER A 154 4.08 -10.79 3.87
CA SER A 154 4.15 -9.89 2.72
C SER A 154 3.35 -10.47 1.57
N VAL A 155 2.45 -9.68 0.99
CA VAL A 155 1.68 -10.02 -0.21
C VAL A 155 2.11 -9.10 -1.34
N ARG A 156 2.81 -9.64 -2.32
CA ARG A 156 3.30 -8.91 -3.50
C ARG A 156 2.37 -9.14 -4.69
N VAL A 157 1.90 -8.05 -5.28
CA VAL A 157 1.18 -8.10 -6.56
C VAL A 157 2.23 -8.09 -7.66
N ARG A 158 2.47 -9.23 -8.29
CA ARG A 158 3.48 -9.35 -9.35
C ARG A 158 3.03 -8.67 -10.64
N SER A 159 1.77 -8.90 -11.00
CA SER A 159 1.13 -8.30 -12.17
C SER A 159 -0.38 -8.36 -12.06
N VAL A 160 -1.08 -7.45 -12.74
CA VAL A 160 -2.52 -7.53 -12.96
C VAL A 160 -2.78 -7.40 -14.45
N HIS A 161 -3.51 -8.36 -15.03
CA HIS A 161 -3.90 -8.32 -16.44
C HIS A 161 -5.23 -9.05 -16.67
N GLY A 162 -6.11 -8.48 -17.49
CA GLY A 162 -7.40 -9.10 -17.83
C GLY A 162 -8.26 -9.43 -16.61
N GLY A 163 -8.26 -8.56 -15.58
CA GLY A 163 -9.01 -8.80 -14.33
C GLY A 163 -8.42 -9.90 -13.44
N THR A 164 -7.21 -10.37 -13.75
CA THR A 164 -6.52 -11.44 -13.03
C THR A 164 -5.24 -10.89 -12.40
N ALA A 165 -4.99 -11.21 -11.13
CA ALA A 165 -3.79 -10.81 -10.40
C ALA A 165 -2.91 -12.02 -10.05
N ASP A 166 -1.61 -11.89 -10.32
CA ASP A 166 -0.60 -12.84 -9.87
C ASP A 166 -0.04 -12.34 -8.53
N LEU A 167 -0.21 -13.14 -7.48
CA LEU A 167 0.13 -12.82 -6.10
C LEU A 167 1.22 -13.74 -5.60
N SER A 168 2.25 -13.16 -5.02
CA SER A 168 3.29 -13.89 -4.30
C SER A 168 3.22 -13.56 -2.82
N ILE A 169 3.06 -14.58 -1.99
CA ILE A 169 2.95 -14.47 -0.55
C ILE A 169 4.23 -15.03 0.07
N SER A 170 4.78 -14.31 1.05
CA SER A 170 5.99 -14.69 1.78
C SER A 170 5.94 -14.18 3.21
N HIS A 171 6.36 -14.96 4.20
CA HIS A 171 6.48 -14.50 5.59
C HIS A 171 7.85 -13.83 5.82
N ARG A 172 7.90 -12.89 6.77
CA ARG A 172 9.09 -12.11 7.15
C ARG A 172 9.65 -12.54 8.49
#